data_AF-A0A924TRF8-F1
#
_entry.id   AF-A0A924TRF8-F1
#
_cell.length_a   1.000
_cell.length_b   1.000
_cell.length_c   1.000
_cell.angle_alpha   90.00
_cell.angle_beta   90.00
_cell.angle_gamma   90.00
#
_symmetry.space_group_name_H-M   'P 1'
#
loop_
_entity.id
_entity.type
_entity.pdbx_description
1 polymer ?
#
loop_
_entity_poly.entity_id
_entity_poly.type
_entity_poly.pdbx_seq_one_letter_code
_entity_poly.pdbx_strand_id
1 'polypeptide(L)'
;MDMSAAEVKRASNPHGSAPPQNPPSSSANATGQGLELNGSEILVRCLQAEDVKYMWGYPGGAVLYIYDALYKQETIQHVLVRHEQAAVHAADGYARATGEVGVALVTSGPGVTNAITGIATAYMDSIPMVIITGQVPTPAIGLDAFQECDTVGITRPIVKHNFLVKDVRDL
;
A
#
# COMPACT_ATOMS: atom_id res chain seq x y z
N MET A 1 -0.01 3.81 57.88
CA MET A 1 -0.02 3.90 56.40
C MET A 1 0.90 5.05 56.08
N ASP A 2 2.18 4.76 55.87
CA ASP A 2 3.20 5.80 55.72
C ASP A 2 3.35 6.10 54.23
N MET A 3 2.97 7.32 53.84
CA MET A 3 3.15 7.86 52.50
C MET A 3 4.64 7.98 52.18
N SER A 4 5.02 7.68 50.93
CA SER A 4 6.44 7.63 50.56
C SER A 4 7.02 9.04 50.35
N ALA A 5 8.34 9.16 50.50
CA ALA A 5 9.09 10.41 50.32
C ALA A 5 8.92 11.06 48.92
N ALA A 6 8.40 10.32 47.93
CA ALA A 6 8.08 10.83 46.61
C ALA A 6 6.76 11.64 46.58
N GLU A 7 5.82 11.36 47.49
CA GLU A 7 4.53 12.07 47.57
C GLU A 7 4.67 13.41 48.30
N VAL A 8 5.59 13.50 49.26
CA VAL A 8 5.92 14.75 49.98
C VAL A 8 6.55 15.79 49.03
N LYS A 9 7.28 15.35 48.01
CA LYS A 9 7.98 16.25 47.07
C LYS A 9 7.08 16.86 45.99
N ARG A 10 5.86 16.35 45.82
CA ARG A 10 4.85 16.90 44.90
C ARG A 10 3.93 17.94 45.54
N ALA A 11 3.91 18.04 46.87
CA ALA A 11 3.03 18.96 47.59
C ALA A 11 3.63 20.35 47.89
N SER A 12 4.89 20.61 47.55
CA SER A 12 5.65 21.75 48.08
C SER A 12 5.99 22.88 47.10
N ASN A 13 5.30 23.02 45.96
CA ASN A 13 5.58 24.18 45.09
C ASN A 13 4.33 24.76 44.39
N PRO A 14 3.53 25.59 45.08
CA PRO A 14 2.53 26.44 44.44
C PRO A 14 3.19 27.76 44.03
N HIS A 15 3.09 28.13 42.75
CA HIS A 15 3.43 29.44 42.15
C HIS A 15 4.93 29.74 41.90
N GLY A 16 5.35 29.53 40.64
CA GLY A 16 6.46 30.24 40.02
C GLY A 16 5.93 31.06 38.84
N SER A 17 5.99 32.39 38.93
CA SER A 17 5.57 33.36 37.93
C SER A 17 6.51 33.36 36.71
N ALA A 18 5.93 33.33 35.50
CA ALA A 18 6.69 33.44 34.26
C ALA A 18 7.09 34.91 33.98
N PRO A 19 8.33 35.20 33.53
CA PRO A 19 8.72 36.53 33.09
C PRO A 19 8.15 36.85 31.69
N PRO A 20 7.84 38.12 31.37
CA PRO A 20 7.31 38.49 30.06
C PRO A 20 8.44 38.53 29.03
N GLN A 21 8.23 37.92 27.86
CA GLN A 21 9.10 38.09 26.70
C GLN A 21 8.30 38.63 25.52
N ASN A 22 8.78 39.76 24.99
CA ASN A 22 8.21 40.53 23.88
C ASN A 22 8.08 39.71 22.59
N PRO A 23 7.13 40.05 21.69
CA PRO A 23 6.94 39.31 20.45
C PRO A 23 7.98 39.72 19.40
N PRO A 24 8.62 38.76 18.70
CA PRO A 24 9.26 39.07 17.43
C PRO A 24 8.39 38.60 16.26
N SER A 25 7.92 39.61 15.53
CA SER A 25 7.85 39.67 14.06
C SER A 25 7.25 38.50 13.29
N SER A 26 6.05 38.75 12.77
CA SER A 26 5.56 38.17 11.51
C SER A 26 6.62 38.28 10.41
N SER A 27 7.14 37.15 9.95
CA SER A 27 7.76 37.05 8.64
C SER A 27 7.34 35.72 8.01
N ALA A 28 6.77 35.87 6.81
CA ALA A 28 6.23 34.81 6.01
C ALA A 28 7.32 33.82 5.57
N ASN A 29 6.95 32.55 5.49
CA ASN A 29 7.34 31.67 4.39
C ASN A 29 6.41 30.43 4.41
N ALA A 30 5.16 30.64 3.99
CA ALA A 30 4.36 29.56 3.44
C ALA A 30 4.84 29.29 2.00
N THR A 31 6.07 28.79 1.86
CA THR A 31 6.46 28.09 0.64
C THR A 31 5.61 26.82 0.62
N GLY A 32 4.77 26.67 -0.40
CA GLY A 32 3.96 25.47 -0.59
C GLY A 32 4.85 24.24 -0.53
N GLN A 33 4.85 23.55 0.62
CA GLN A 33 5.32 22.19 0.71
C GLN A 33 4.33 21.40 -0.13
N GLY A 34 4.73 21.05 -1.37
CA GLY A 34 4.03 20.04 -2.13
C GLY A 34 3.89 18.82 -1.23
N LEU A 35 2.68 18.27 -1.12
CA LEU A 35 2.44 17.04 -0.38
C LEU A 35 3.43 15.98 -0.87
N GLU A 36 4.39 15.60 -0.02
CA GLU A 36 5.33 14.54 -0.31
C GLU A 36 4.58 13.22 -0.19
N LEU A 37 4.26 12.62 -1.34
CA LEU A 37 3.48 11.38 -1.41
C LEU A 37 4.41 10.19 -1.30
N ASN A 38 3.97 9.17 -0.55
CA ASN A 38 4.65 7.88 -0.59
C ASN A 38 4.22 7.07 -1.82
N GLY A 39 4.97 6.02 -2.16
CA GLY A 39 4.69 5.20 -3.35
C GLY A 39 3.30 4.55 -3.37
N SER A 40 2.73 4.21 -2.21
CA SER A 40 1.38 3.66 -2.14
C SER A 40 0.30 4.70 -2.45
N GLU A 41 0.47 5.94 -2.00
CA GLU A 41 -0.41 7.06 -2.34
C GLU A 41 -0.31 7.44 -3.82
N ILE A 42 0.90 7.40 -4.39
CA ILE A 42 1.12 7.60 -5.83
C ILE A 42 0.38 6.53 -6.62
N LEU A 43 0.58 5.24 -6.30
CA LEU A 43 -0.10 4.13 -6.96
C LEU A 43 -1.62 4.29 -6.95
N VAL A 44 -2.20 4.60 -5.79
CA VAL A 44 -3.65 4.79 -5.65
C VAL A 44 -4.14 5.96 -6.52
N ARG A 45 -3.41 7.08 -6.57
CA ARG A 45 -3.77 8.22 -7.44
C ARG A 45 -3.67 7.88 -8.91
N CYS A 46 -2.68 7.09 -9.33
CA CYS A 46 -2.57 6.61 -10.71
C CYS A 46 -3.76 5.72 -11.07
N LEU A 47 -4.16 4.79 -10.20
CA LEU A 47 -5.35 3.97 -10.41
C LEU A 47 -6.64 4.81 -10.51
N GLN A 48 -6.75 5.88 -9.70
CA GLN A 48 -7.86 6.83 -9.79
C GLN A 48 -7.87 7.60 -11.12
N ALA A 49 -6.71 8.02 -11.60
CA ALA A 49 -6.57 8.71 -12.88
C ALA A 49 -6.92 7.83 -14.08
N GLU A 50 -6.73 6.51 -13.95
CA GLU A 50 -7.16 5.49 -14.92
C GLU A 50 -8.61 5.01 -14.68
N ASP A 51 -9.40 5.77 -13.91
CA ASP A 51 -10.82 5.51 -13.63
C ASP A 51 -11.13 4.11 -13.04
N VAL A 52 -10.16 3.52 -12.31
CA VAL A 52 -10.36 2.23 -11.64
C VAL A 52 -11.40 2.39 -10.52
N LYS A 53 -12.48 1.60 -10.59
CA LYS A 53 -13.59 1.64 -9.61
C LYS A 53 -13.51 0.53 -8.57
N TYR A 54 -13.03 -0.64 -8.98
CA TYR A 54 -13.01 -1.85 -8.16
C TYR A 54 -11.63 -2.48 -8.19
N MET A 55 -11.21 -2.99 -7.03
CA MET A 55 -10.00 -3.78 -6.92
C MET A 55 -10.23 -4.96 -6.00
N TRP A 56 -9.96 -6.17 -6.51
CA TRP A 56 -10.12 -7.41 -5.74
C TRP A 56 -8.79 -7.77 -5.10
N GLY A 57 -8.79 -8.15 -3.83
CA GLY A 57 -7.51 -8.52 -3.22
C GLY A 57 -7.59 -9.21 -1.89
N TYR A 58 -6.43 -9.72 -1.49
CA TYR A 58 -6.21 -10.34 -0.20
C TYR A 58 -4.99 -9.70 0.49
N PRO A 59 -5.14 -9.18 1.72
CA PRO A 59 -4.09 -8.41 2.38
C PRO A 59 -2.94 -9.29 2.87
N GLY A 60 -1.77 -8.67 2.99
CA GLY A 60 -0.57 -9.27 3.57
C GLY A 60 0.51 -8.23 3.87
N GLY A 61 1.58 -8.65 4.55
CA GLY A 61 2.60 -7.72 5.08
C GLY A 61 3.26 -6.86 4.01
N ALA A 62 3.56 -7.41 2.84
CA ALA A 62 4.28 -6.72 1.77
C ALA A 62 3.45 -5.66 1.02
N VAL A 63 2.12 -5.63 1.22
CA VAL A 63 1.20 -4.66 0.59
C VAL A 63 0.48 -3.78 1.61
N LEU A 64 0.92 -3.80 2.88
CA LEU A 64 0.20 -3.13 3.97
C LEU A 64 0.03 -1.62 3.74
N TYR A 65 1.07 -0.95 3.23
CA TYR A 65 1.02 0.48 2.91
C TYR A 65 0.05 0.81 1.77
N ILE A 66 -0.14 -0.10 0.81
CA ILE A 66 -1.13 0.04 -0.27
C ILE A 66 -2.53 -0.06 0.32
N TYR A 67 -2.76 -1.01 1.23
CA TYR A 67 -4.04 -1.12 1.94
C TYR A 67 -4.34 0.09 2.82
N ASP A 68 -3.35 0.65 3.50
CA ASP A 68 -3.49 1.89 4.26
C ASP A 68 -3.87 3.08 3.35
N ALA A 69 -3.23 3.21 2.18
CA ALA A 69 -3.57 4.25 1.20
C ALA A 69 -4.99 4.07 0.63
N LEU A 70 -5.39 2.83 0.32
CA LEU A 70 -6.75 2.53 -0.12
C LEU A 70 -7.81 2.84 0.93
N TYR A 71 -7.49 2.64 2.21
CA TYR A 71 -8.40 2.96 3.30
C TYR A 71 -8.67 4.46 3.44
N LYS A 72 -7.73 5.31 3.02
CA LYS A 72 -7.78 6.78 3.13
C LYS A 72 -8.50 7.47 1.95
N GLN A 73 -9.09 6.71 1.03
CA GLN A 73 -9.79 7.23 -0.13
C GLN A 73 -11.15 6.53 -0.32
N GLU A 74 -12.05 7.13 -1.09
CA GLU A 74 -13.44 6.66 -1.24
C GLU A 74 -13.83 6.24 -2.66
N THR A 75 -12.96 6.43 -3.66
CA THR A 75 -13.30 6.24 -5.08
C THR A 75 -13.09 4.82 -5.58
N ILE A 76 -12.05 4.14 -5.09
CA ILE A 76 -11.75 2.74 -5.40
C ILE A 76 -12.35 1.87 -4.31
N GLN A 77 -13.29 1.00 -4.68
CA GLN A 77 -13.85 0.01 -3.78
C GLN A 77 -12.99 -1.24 -3.76
N HIS A 78 -12.36 -1.51 -2.61
CA HIS A 78 -11.67 -2.79 -2.38
C HIS A 78 -12.69 -3.92 -2.11
N VAL A 79 -12.55 -5.04 -2.81
CA VAL A 79 -13.35 -6.24 -2.62
C VAL A 79 -12.46 -7.34 -2.03
N LEU A 80 -12.67 -7.61 -0.73
CA LEU A 80 -11.93 -8.64 0.00
C LEU A 80 -12.42 -10.04 -0.36
N VAL A 81 -11.53 -10.84 -0.96
CA VAL A 81 -11.81 -12.25 -1.27
C VAL A 81 -11.40 -13.19 -0.13
N ARG A 82 -11.56 -14.50 -0.30
CA ARG A 82 -11.11 -15.52 0.65
C ARG A 82 -9.82 -16.26 0.23
N HIS A 83 -9.38 -16.06 -1.00
CA HIS A 83 -8.17 -16.66 -1.59
C HIS A 83 -7.70 -15.82 -2.78
N GLU A 84 -6.40 -15.67 -3.00
CA GLU A 84 -5.83 -14.80 -4.05
C GLU A 84 -6.23 -15.24 -5.46
N GLN A 85 -6.35 -16.54 -5.69
CA GLN A 85 -6.89 -17.06 -6.96
C GLN A 85 -8.30 -16.50 -7.25
N ALA A 86 -9.14 -16.34 -6.22
CA ALA A 86 -10.46 -15.75 -6.37
C ALA A 86 -10.41 -14.25 -6.64
N ALA A 87 -9.39 -13.52 -6.14
CA ALA A 87 -9.20 -12.11 -6.50
C ALA A 87 -8.97 -11.96 -8.00
N VAL A 88 -8.03 -12.74 -8.56
CA VAL A 88 -7.70 -12.63 -9.98
C VAL A 88 -8.86 -13.09 -10.86
N HIS A 89 -9.55 -14.19 -10.53
CA HIS A 89 -10.72 -14.63 -11.31
C HIS A 89 -11.93 -13.68 -11.19
N ALA A 90 -12.12 -13.00 -10.06
CA ALA A 90 -13.18 -12.01 -9.93
C ALA A 90 -12.88 -10.76 -10.78
N ALA A 91 -11.62 -10.30 -10.78
CA ALA A 91 -11.18 -9.20 -11.63
C ALA A 91 -11.25 -9.55 -13.13
N ASP A 92 -10.89 -10.78 -13.50
CA ASP A 92 -11.06 -11.34 -14.85
C ASP A 92 -12.55 -11.35 -15.27
N GLY A 93 -13.42 -11.89 -14.41
CA GLY A 93 -14.86 -11.90 -14.67
C GLY A 93 -15.46 -10.49 -14.80
N TYR A 94 -14.99 -9.54 -14.01
CA TYR A 94 -15.37 -8.13 -14.14
C TYR A 94 -14.98 -7.58 -15.52
N ALA A 95 -13.71 -7.74 -15.91
CA ALA A 95 -13.21 -7.25 -17.19
C ALA A 95 -14.01 -7.81 -18.37
N ARG A 96 -14.39 -9.10 -18.33
CA ARG A 96 -15.26 -9.72 -19.35
C ARG A 96 -16.66 -9.14 -19.38
N ALA A 97 -17.24 -8.85 -18.22
CA ALA A 97 -18.61 -8.39 -18.11
C ALA A 97 -18.78 -6.91 -18.51
N THR A 98 -17.76 -6.09 -18.29
CA THR A 98 -17.84 -4.63 -18.47
C THR A 98 -17.06 -4.12 -19.67
N GLY A 99 -16.03 -4.86 -20.12
CA GLY A 99 -15.04 -4.36 -21.08
C GLY A 99 -13.98 -3.44 -20.47
N GLU A 100 -14.03 -3.20 -19.16
CA GLU A 100 -13.05 -2.39 -18.41
C GLU A 100 -11.84 -3.24 -17.98
N VAL A 101 -10.77 -2.60 -17.51
CA VAL A 101 -9.58 -3.31 -16.99
C VAL A 101 -9.86 -3.88 -15.60
N GLY A 102 -9.62 -5.18 -15.40
CA GLY A 102 -9.69 -5.81 -14.08
C GLY A 102 -8.41 -5.56 -13.27
N VAL A 103 -8.56 -5.13 -12.01
CA VAL A 103 -7.41 -4.85 -11.12
C VAL A 103 -7.40 -5.78 -9.91
N ALA A 104 -6.29 -6.48 -9.68
CA ALA A 104 -6.11 -7.36 -8.54
C ALA A 104 -4.91 -6.93 -7.67
N LEU A 105 -5.04 -7.06 -6.34
CA LEU A 105 -3.98 -6.77 -5.36
C LEU A 105 -3.73 -7.97 -4.46
N VAL A 106 -2.49 -8.49 -4.48
CA VAL A 106 -2.07 -9.63 -3.64
C VAL A 106 -0.72 -9.36 -2.99
N THR A 107 -0.42 -10.04 -1.88
CA THR A 107 0.88 -9.91 -1.20
C THR A 107 2.00 -10.69 -1.91
N SER A 108 3.23 -10.59 -1.39
CA SER A 108 4.40 -11.36 -1.85
C SER A 108 4.26 -12.86 -1.57
N GLY A 109 5.23 -13.65 -2.03
CA GLY A 109 5.37 -15.07 -1.67
C GLY A 109 4.11 -15.88 -2.00
N PRO A 110 3.42 -16.46 -1.00
CA PRO A 110 2.23 -17.27 -1.24
C PRO A 110 1.09 -16.48 -1.91
N GLY A 111 0.99 -15.17 -1.70
CA GLY A 111 -0.09 -14.37 -2.28
C GLY A 111 -0.05 -14.38 -3.81
N VAL A 112 1.13 -14.14 -4.38
CA VAL A 112 1.31 -14.16 -5.83
C VAL A 112 1.35 -15.57 -6.40
N THR A 113 1.92 -16.56 -5.70
CA THR A 113 1.93 -17.94 -6.22
C THR A 113 0.51 -18.53 -6.27
N ASN A 114 -0.36 -18.19 -5.32
CA ASN A 114 -1.79 -18.51 -5.37
C ASN A 114 -2.54 -17.83 -6.52
N ALA A 115 -2.05 -16.68 -6.98
CA ALA A 115 -2.65 -15.92 -8.07
C ALA A 115 -2.36 -16.50 -9.46
N ILE A 116 -1.26 -17.27 -9.61
CA ILE A 116 -0.70 -17.72 -10.89
C ILE A 116 -1.73 -18.33 -11.84
N THR A 117 -2.60 -19.21 -11.36
CA THR A 117 -3.63 -19.83 -12.20
C THR A 117 -4.57 -18.79 -12.82
N GLY A 118 -5.00 -17.80 -12.03
CA GLY A 118 -5.84 -16.71 -12.54
C GLY A 118 -5.12 -15.82 -13.55
N ILE A 119 -3.82 -15.55 -13.32
CA ILE A 119 -2.99 -14.77 -14.25
C ILE A 119 -2.88 -15.50 -15.59
N ALA A 120 -2.60 -16.81 -15.54
CA ALA A 120 -2.51 -17.65 -16.73
C ALA A 120 -3.83 -17.72 -17.50
N THR A 121 -4.97 -17.84 -16.79
CA THR A 121 -6.31 -17.80 -17.42
C THR A 121 -6.53 -16.49 -18.17
N ALA A 122 -6.28 -15.35 -17.53
CA ALA A 122 -6.46 -14.04 -18.16
C ALA A 122 -5.55 -13.87 -19.39
N TYR A 123 -4.30 -14.33 -19.31
CA TYR A 123 -3.36 -14.26 -20.43
C TYR A 123 -3.81 -15.10 -21.63
N MET A 124 -4.22 -16.35 -21.39
CA MET A 124 -4.66 -17.26 -22.45
C MET A 124 -5.94 -16.78 -23.13
N ASP A 125 -6.84 -16.16 -22.38
CA ASP A 125 -8.11 -15.65 -22.89
C ASP A 125 -8.06 -14.18 -23.34
N SER A 126 -6.87 -13.57 -23.35
CA SER A 126 -6.64 -12.17 -23.75
C SER A 126 -7.48 -11.14 -22.97
N ILE A 127 -7.61 -11.36 -21.65
CA ILE A 127 -8.39 -10.49 -20.77
C ILE A 127 -7.53 -9.33 -20.27
N PRO A 128 -8.02 -8.07 -20.35
CA PRO A 128 -7.27 -6.91 -19.90
C PRO A 128 -7.22 -6.84 -18.37
N MET A 129 -6.02 -7.04 -17.83
CA MET A 129 -5.78 -7.14 -16.38
C MET A 129 -4.55 -6.35 -15.96
N VAL A 130 -4.61 -5.73 -14.78
CA VAL A 130 -3.46 -5.21 -14.03
C VAL A 130 -3.41 -5.90 -12.67
N ILE A 131 -2.32 -6.65 -12.42
CA ILE A 131 -2.12 -7.38 -11.17
C ILE A 131 -0.98 -6.73 -10.40
N ILE A 132 -1.30 -6.20 -9.23
CA ILE A 132 -0.35 -5.56 -8.32
C ILE A 132 0.02 -6.58 -7.24
N THR A 133 1.32 -6.79 -7.07
CA THR A 133 1.85 -7.75 -6.09
C THR A 133 2.82 -7.06 -5.15
N GLY A 134 2.72 -7.36 -3.85
CA GLY A 134 3.78 -6.99 -2.91
C GLY A 134 5.08 -7.73 -3.19
N GLN A 135 6.17 -7.18 -2.67
CA GLN A 135 7.48 -7.84 -2.65
C GLN A 135 8.20 -7.50 -1.33
N VAL A 136 9.18 -8.32 -0.96
CA VAL A 136 10.11 -8.00 0.12
C VAL A 136 10.86 -6.68 -0.18
N PRO A 137 11.35 -5.96 0.85
CA PRO A 137 12.15 -4.75 0.65
C PRO A 137 13.33 -4.99 -0.30
N THR A 138 13.66 -4.01 -1.14
CA THR A 138 14.71 -4.14 -2.17
C THR A 138 16.04 -4.72 -1.66
N PRO A 139 16.56 -4.36 -0.46
CA PRO A 139 17.79 -4.95 0.07
C PRO A 139 17.70 -6.43 0.46
N ALA A 140 16.49 -6.97 0.61
CA ALA A 140 16.24 -8.36 0.99
C ALA A 140 16.06 -9.29 -0.23
N ILE A 141 15.98 -8.74 -1.44
CA ILE A 141 15.78 -9.52 -2.67
C ILE A 141 17.03 -10.37 -2.95
N GLY A 142 16.82 -11.66 -3.18
CA GLY A 142 17.84 -12.66 -3.46
C GLY A 142 18.47 -13.27 -2.20
N LEU A 143 17.87 -13.07 -1.02
CA LEU A 143 18.41 -13.54 0.27
C LEU A 143 17.56 -14.65 0.90
N ASP A 144 16.63 -15.25 0.14
CA ASP A 144 15.64 -16.21 0.63
C ASP A 144 14.85 -15.63 1.81
N ALA A 145 14.45 -14.35 1.68
CA ALA A 145 13.77 -13.63 2.72
C ALA A 145 12.37 -14.20 3.02
N PHE A 146 11.83 -13.87 4.19
CA PHE A 146 10.49 -14.32 4.57
C PHE A 146 9.44 -13.88 3.53
N GLN A 147 8.69 -14.85 3.00
CA GLN A 147 7.70 -14.64 1.93
C GLN A 147 8.27 -13.97 0.67
N GLU A 148 9.54 -14.17 0.39
CA GLU A 148 10.13 -13.85 -0.90
C GLU A 148 9.71 -14.87 -1.96
N CYS A 149 9.47 -14.40 -3.17
CA CYS A 149 9.33 -15.22 -4.37
C CYS A 149 9.81 -14.42 -5.58
N ASP A 150 10.44 -15.10 -6.55
CA ASP A 150 10.76 -14.51 -7.85
C ASP A 150 9.49 -14.34 -8.69
N THR A 151 8.65 -13.38 -8.29
CA THR A 151 7.39 -13.04 -8.96
C THR A 151 7.60 -12.76 -10.45
N VAL A 152 8.67 -12.05 -10.80
CA VAL A 152 8.97 -11.67 -12.18
C VAL A 152 9.27 -12.92 -13.00
N GLY A 153 10.09 -13.83 -12.49
CA GLY A 153 10.42 -15.09 -13.15
C GLY A 153 9.19 -15.98 -13.34
N ILE A 154 8.43 -16.25 -12.27
CA ILE A 154 7.30 -17.20 -12.33
C ILE A 154 6.13 -16.70 -13.17
N THR A 155 5.94 -15.37 -13.28
CA THR A 155 4.84 -14.79 -14.08
C THR A 155 5.26 -14.48 -15.52
N ARG A 156 6.57 -14.39 -15.83
CA ARG A 156 7.11 -14.07 -17.16
C ARG A 156 6.41 -14.80 -18.33
N PRO A 157 6.13 -16.12 -18.28
CA PRO A 157 5.54 -16.82 -19.43
C PRO A 157 4.03 -16.63 -19.58
N ILE A 158 3.36 -16.01 -18.60
CA ILE A 158 1.90 -15.92 -18.51
C ILE A 158 1.41 -14.48 -18.35
N VAL A 159 2.21 -13.51 -18.78
CA VAL A 159 1.83 -12.09 -18.80
C VAL A 159 2.30 -11.45 -20.10
N LYS A 160 1.64 -10.38 -20.54
CA LYS A 160 2.16 -9.57 -21.65
C LYS A 160 3.47 -8.88 -21.24
N HIS A 161 3.48 -8.28 -20.06
CA HIS A 161 4.65 -7.64 -19.44
C HIS A 161 4.56 -7.71 -17.92
N ASN A 162 5.72 -7.71 -17.25
CA ASN A 162 5.84 -7.53 -15.80
C ASN A 162 7.07 -6.68 -15.47
N PHE A 163 7.02 -5.99 -14.34
CA PHE A 163 8.07 -5.09 -13.87
C PHE A 163 8.26 -5.25 -12.36
N LEU A 164 9.49 -5.05 -11.90
CA LEU A 164 9.82 -4.92 -10.48
C LEU A 164 10.25 -3.48 -10.23
N VAL A 165 9.39 -2.69 -9.59
CA VAL A 165 9.69 -1.31 -9.21
C VAL A 165 10.66 -1.32 -8.04
N LYS A 166 11.83 -0.69 -8.20
CA LYS A 166 12.89 -0.64 -7.19
C LYS A 166 13.07 0.76 -6.58
N ASP A 167 12.59 1.78 -7.26
CA ASP A 167 12.62 3.18 -6.84
C ASP A 167 11.25 3.80 -7.07
N VAL A 168 10.79 4.63 -6.13
CA VAL A 168 9.48 5.29 -6.22
C VAL A 168 9.39 6.26 -7.41
N ARG A 169 10.53 6.74 -7.92
CA ARG A 169 10.59 7.63 -9.09
C ARG A 169 10.30 6.91 -10.40
N ASP A 170 10.34 5.58 -10.40
CA ASP A 170 10.01 4.73 -11.55
C ASP A 170 8.55 4.23 -11.52
N LEU A 171 7.77 4.65 -10.52
CA LEU A 171 6.35 4.32 -10.34
C LEU A 171 5.46 5.38 -11.00
#